data_AF-A0A818BY15-F1
#
_entry.id   AF-A0A818BY15-F1
#
_cell.length_a   1.000
_cell.length_b   1.000
_cell.length_c   1.000
_cell.angle_alpha   90.00
_cell.angle_beta   90.00
_cell.angle_gamma   90.00
#
_symmetry.space_group_name_H-M   'P 1'
#
loop_
_entity.id
_entity.type
_entity.pdbx_description
1 polymer ?
#
loop_
_entity_poly.entity_id
_entity_poly.type
_entity_poly.pdbx_seq_one_letter_code
_entity_poly.pdbx_strand_id
1 'polypeptide(L)'
;MAHYNNPLNRLIELCHQQSQTPNELLAHLFARCANEIRPDKDELLRETFLEPARDTCTYVILFNDCFASLPIRQETLNQLNDIWSTWERQQLTYEQLWRKKHYHADQEYCFNKIWDAVGKYNGRQYQIGVLFDTAHKDMMEKTRTKEKITTCLNEYCDRANDKQKYLNLLIEMQRQLERSVINQIQIPPELKQLVPLVERLIPFSQSNAWLRFYLKRVQEQDPDAEQSHNTDEHWDGSLIDETPNRIAAAVITADAQPVPINTNYTCMEILTRAIKVLDLFQRELQTVCVQWNTIPILQLLNLFPNLQFAETDIHLLKAFIEATAVPYLLAILNFWKQRSYLQHVCHGIKNLLNYLKVSLDENPGVVIESLDGLLTINEQTLGQACYDCYQRYITTCADKYKPQSLTLWSHYSVSRDVIDFLHKISATEMVNLLEAVNDWDDTLISTRT
;
A
#
# COMPACT_ATOMS: atom_id res chain seq x y z
N MET A 1 4.50 43.26 17.40
CA MET A 1 5.07 44.49 18.03
C MET A 1 3.95 45.49 18.35
N ALA A 2 3.09 45.18 19.33
CA ALA A 2 2.09 46.14 19.86
C ALA A 2 1.67 45.83 21.32
N HIS A 3 2.46 45.06 22.08
CA HIS A 3 2.06 44.59 23.44
C HIS A 3 2.43 45.55 24.60
N TYR A 4 3.15 46.65 24.32
CA TYR A 4 3.67 47.54 25.38
C TYR A 4 2.68 48.58 25.93
N ASN A 5 1.50 48.74 25.31
CA ASN A 5 0.52 49.76 25.70
C ASN A 5 -0.85 49.19 26.11
N ASN A 6 -0.95 47.91 26.51
CA ASN A 6 -2.19 47.41 27.11
C ASN A 6 -2.24 47.89 28.57
N PRO A 7 -3.17 48.79 28.95
CA PRO A 7 -3.27 49.29 30.32
C PRO A 7 -3.48 48.18 31.34
N LEU A 8 -4.15 47.09 30.94
CA LEU A 8 -4.39 45.92 31.78
C LEU A 8 -3.09 45.19 32.14
N ASN A 9 -2.15 45.04 31.19
CA ASN A 9 -0.86 44.42 31.46
C ASN A 9 -0.05 45.24 32.47
N ARG A 10 -0.10 46.58 32.36
CA ARG A 10 0.58 47.45 33.31
C ARG A 10 -0.05 47.40 34.70
N LEU A 11 -1.37 47.30 34.78
CA LEU A 11 -2.07 47.10 36.05
C LEU A 11 -1.74 45.74 36.68
N ILE A 12 -1.65 44.68 35.89
CA ILE A 12 -1.21 43.34 36.34
C ILE A 12 0.22 43.40 36.90
N GLU A 13 1.15 44.04 36.20
CA GLU A 13 2.53 44.22 36.67
C GLU A 13 2.59 44.96 38.01
N LEU A 14 1.80 46.02 38.16
CA LEU A 14 1.71 46.79 39.40
C LEU A 14 1.11 45.99 40.55
N CYS A 15 0.11 45.14 40.28
CA CYS A 15 -0.44 44.20 41.28
C CYS A 15 0.65 43.24 41.78
N HIS A 16 1.44 42.65 40.87
CA HIS A 16 2.49 41.69 41.23
C HIS A 16 3.66 42.32 42.00
N GLN A 17 3.93 43.61 41.80
CA GLN A 17 4.97 44.35 42.51
C GLN A 17 4.57 44.71 43.96
N GLN A 18 3.28 44.69 44.30
CA GLN A 18 2.78 44.98 45.64
C GLN A 18 2.61 43.71 46.46
N SER A 19 3.66 43.31 47.18
CA SER A 19 3.71 42.03 47.87
C SER A 19 3.19 42.03 49.32
N GLN A 20 2.78 43.17 49.90
CA GLN A 20 2.54 43.23 51.36
C GLN A 20 1.30 44.00 51.84
N THR A 21 0.66 44.86 51.04
CA THR A 21 -0.58 45.55 51.43
C THR A 21 -1.57 45.65 50.26
N PRO A 22 -2.85 45.29 50.45
CA PRO A 22 -3.86 45.40 49.39
C PRO A 22 -4.09 46.88 49.06
N ASN A 23 -3.89 47.25 47.79
CA ASN A 23 -4.15 48.60 47.29
C ASN A 23 -5.57 48.68 46.74
N GLU A 24 -6.47 49.30 47.50
CA GLU A 24 -7.90 49.42 47.16
C GLU A 24 -8.14 50.17 45.84
N LEU A 25 -7.35 51.21 45.55
CA LEU A 25 -7.45 51.95 44.29
C LEU A 25 -7.10 51.07 43.10
N LEU A 26 -6.02 50.30 43.21
CA LEU A 26 -5.58 49.36 42.19
C LEU A 26 -6.65 48.28 41.97
N ALA A 27 -7.23 47.73 43.05
CA ALA A 27 -8.31 46.75 42.97
C ALA A 27 -9.57 47.32 42.28
N HIS A 28 -9.95 48.57 42.58
CA HIS A 28 -11.08 49.24 41.91
C HIS A 28 -10.83 49.51 40.44
N LEU A 29 -9.64 49.99 40.07
CA LEU A 29 -9.26 50.21 38.67
C LEU A 29 -9.25 48.88 37.90
N PHE A 30 -8.70 47.84 38.50
CA PHE A 30 -8.65 46.51 37.92
C PHE A 30 -10.05 45.93 37.70
N ALA A 31 -10.93 46.00 38.71
CA ALA A 31 -12.31 45.57 38.60
C ALA A 31 -13.09 46.36 37.53
N ARG A 32 -12.82 47.67 37.40
CA ARG A 32 -13.45 48.50 36.37
C ARG A 32 -13.01 48.10 34.97
N CYS A 33 -11.71 47.92 34.74
CA CYS A 33 -11.18 47.46 33.46
C CYS A 33 -11.69 46.04 33.12
N ALA A 34 -11.74 45.14 34.11
CA ALA A 34 -12.24 43.78 33.92
C ALA A 34 -13.72 43.74 33.50
N ASN A 35 -14.55 44.67 34.00
CA ASN A 35 -15.97 44.75 33.62
C ASN A 35 -16.20 45.25 32.17
N GLU A 36 -15.19 45.85 31.53
CA GLU A 36 -15.27 46.27 30.14
C GLU A 36 -14.87 45.16 29.17
N ILE A 37 -14.19 44.10 29.67
CA ILE A 37 -13.85 42.93 28.87
C ILE A 37 -15.13 42.13 28.63
N ARG A 38 -15.47 41.92 27.35
CA ARG A 38 -16.57 41.07 26.92
C ARG A 38 -16.04 40.11 25.85
N PRO A 39 -15.50 38.95 26.26
CA PRO A 39 -15.06 37.96 25.31
C PRO A 39 -16.30 37.49 24.53
N ASP A 40 -16.28 37.64 23.21
CA ASP A 40 -17.26 36.97 22.38
C ASP A 40 -16.88 35.49 22.19
N LYS A 41 -17.83 34.69 21.70
CA LYS A 41 -17.63 33.25 21.54
C LYS A 41 -16.54 32.91 20.53
N ASP A 42 -16.37 33.73 19.49
CA ASP A 42 -15.41 33.48 18.42
C ASP A 42 -13.98 33.77 18.90
N GLU A 43 -13.81 34.82 19.70
CA GLU A 43 -12.56 35.16 20.37
C GLU A 43 -12.18 34.11 21.41
N LEU A 44 -13.13 33.65 22.24
CA LEU A 44 -12.87 32.54 23.15
C LEU A 44 -12.45 31.28 22.40
N LEU A 45 -13.14 30.92 21.32
CA LEU A 45 -12.75 29.77 20.49
C LEU A 45 -11.36 29.98 19.86
N ARG A 46 -11.08 31.19 19.38
CA ARG A 46 -9.76 31.52 18.82
C ARG A 46 -8.66 31.37 19.86
N GLU A 47 -8.80 31.98 21.02
CA GLU A 47 -7.77 32.03 22.07
C GLU A 47 -7.64 30.73 22.87
N THR A 48 -8.67 29.89 22.92
CA THR A 48 -8.62 28.62 23.67
C THR A 48 -8.44 27.39 22.80
N PHE A 49 -8.64 27.53 21.48
CA PHE A 49 -8.58 26.40 20.56
C PHE A 49 -7.81 26.71 19.26
N LEU A 50 -8.14 27.75 18.51
CA LEU A 50 -7.44 27.96 17.22
C LEU A 50 -5.96 28.34 17.42
N GLU A 51 -5.68 29.21 18.39
CA GLU A 51 -4.37 29.79 18.68
C GLU A 51 -4.16 29.91 20.20
N PRO A 52 -4.14 28.79 20.94
CA PRO A 52 -3.95 28.82 22.38
C PRO A 52 -2.54 29.28 22.72
N ALA A 53 -2.44 30.39 23.46
CA ALA A 53 -1.16 30.95 23.89
C ALA A 53 -1.28 31.61 25.27
N ARG A 54 -0.15 31.76 25.97
CA ARG A 54 -0.08 32.26 27.36
C ARG A 54 -0.39 33.75 27.49
N ASP A 55 -0.25 34.49 26.41
CA ASP A 55 -0.44 35.94 26.31
C ASP A 55 -1.83 36.33 25.80
N THR A 56 -2.68 35.34 25.50
CA THR A 56 -4.10 35.57 25.17
C THR A 56 -4.87 36.14 26.36
N CYS A 57 -5.90 36.93 26.08
CA CYS A 57 -6.72 37.54 27.12
C CYS A 57 -7.37 36.47 28.00
N THR A 58 -7.90 35.43 27.37
CA THR A 58 -8.54 34.30 28.05
C THR A 58 -7.59 33.57 28.98
N TYR A 59 -6.36 33.25 28.54
CA TYR A 59 -5.38 32.58 29.40
C TYR A 59 -5.02 33.44 30.62
N VAL A 60 -4.82 34.75 30.42
CA VAL A 60 -4.52 35.69 31.51
C VAL A 60 -5.67 35.77 32.51
N ILE A 61 -6.93 35.89 32.05
CA ILE A 61 -8.12 35.92 32.91
C ILE A 61 -8.24 34.63 33.75
N LEU A 62 -7.92 33.48 33.17
CA LEU A 62 -8.11 32.18 33.84
C LEU A 62 -7.04 31.88 34.89
N PHE A 63 -5.79 32.33 34.68
CA PHE A 63 -4.62 31.88 35.47
C PHE A 63 -3.87 32.98 36.23
N ASN A 64 -4.17 34.25 36.02
CA ASN A 64 -3.55 35.33 36.80
C ASN A 64 -4.37 35.62 38.06
N ASP A 65 -3.69 35.67 39.21
CA ASP A 65 -4.33 35.83 40.53
C ASP A 65 -5.15 37.11 40.67
N CYS A 66 -4.82 38.16 39.90
CA CYS A 66 -5.57 39.42 39.90
C CYS A 66 -7.04 39.24 39.45
N PHE A 67 -7.33 38.21 38.66
CA PHE A 67 -8.68 37.90 38.19
C PHE A 67 -9.39 36.85 39.05
N ALA A 68 -8.72 36.29 40.06
CA ALA A 68 -9.22 35.11 40.75
C ALA A 68 -10.58 35.31 41.42
N SER A 69 -10.83 36.51 41.94
CA SER A 69 -12.07 36.91 42.64
C SER A 69 -13.05 37.71 41.78
N LEU A 70 -12.75 37.94 40.49
CA LEU A 70 -13.54 38.82 39.63
C LEU A 70 -14.64 38.05 38.87
N PRO A 71 -15.82 38.67 38.65
CA PRO A 71 -16.92 38.05 37.91
C PRO A 71 -16.55 37.60 36.48
N ILE A 72 -15.66 38.35 35.81
CA ILE A 72 -15.25 38.07 34.42
C ILE A 72 -14.62 36.67 34.26
N ARG A 73 -13.90 36.18 35.28
CA ARG A 73 -13.32 34.84 35.26
C ARG A 73 -14.40 33.78 35.26
N GLN A 74 -15.43 33.99 36.08
CA GLN A 74 -16.57 33.08 36.19
C GLN A 74 -17.40 33.09 34.90
N GLU A 75 -17.62 34.26 34.32
CA GLU A 75 -18.29 34.41 33.03
C GLU A 75 -17.53 33.70 31.91
N THR A 76 -16.21 33.87 31.84
CA THR A 76 -15.33 33.20 30.87
C THR A 76 -15.42 31.68 31.02
N LEU A 77 -15.34 31.15 32.24
CA LEU A 77 -15.47 29.71 32.51
C LEU A 77 -16.85 29.16 32.11
N ASN A 78 -17.93 29.90 32.37
CA ASN A 78 -19.28 29.52 31.95
C ASN A 78 -19.39 29.48 30.42
N GLN A 79 -18.88 30.49 29.71
CA GLN A 79 -18.89 30.52 28.25
C GLN A 79 -18.06 29.39 27.62
N LEU A 80 -16.89 29.06 28.19
CA LEU A 80 -16.09 27.91 27.75
C LEU A 80 -16.81 26.58 27.99
N ASN A 81 -17.55 26.45 29.09
CA ASN A 81 -18.39 25.28 29.33
C ASN A 81 -19.53 25.15 28.31
N ASP A 82 -20.08 26.25 27.82
CA ASP A 82 -21.06 26.21 26.72
C ASP A 82 -20.44 25.70 25.41
N ILE A 83 -19.19 26.10 25.11
CA ILE A 83 -18.43 25.58 23.97
C ILE A 83 -18.21 24.07 24.13
N TRP A 84 -17.75 23.62 25.31
CA TRP A 84 -17.60 22.19 25.60
C TRP A 84 -18.92 21.42 25.40
N SER A 85 -20.01 21.93 25.95
CA SER A 85 -21.34 21.31 25.84
C SER A 85 -21.81 21.21 24.39
N THR A 86 -21.37 22.14 23.55
CA THR A 86 -21.62 22.12 22.10
C THR A 86 -20.80 21.03 21.43
N TRP A 87 -19.49 20.93 21.71
CA TRP A 87 -18.63 19.87 21.17
C TRP A 87 -19.06 18.47 21.62
N GLU A 88 -19.48 18.31 22.87
CA GLU A 88 -19.96 17.02 23.38
C GLU A 88 -21.23 16.56 22.65
N ARG A 89 -22.16 17.49 22.39
CA ARG A 89 -23.44 17.20 21.73
C ARG A 89 -23.32 17.06 20.22
N GLN A 90 -22.61 17.98 19.58
CA GLN A 90 -22.55 18.08 18.13
C GLN A 90 -21.37 17.30 17.54
N GLN A 91 -20.37 16.95 18.35
CA GLN A 91 -19.06 16.42 17.94
C GLN A 91 -18.20 17.49 17.23
N LEU A 92 -16.99 17.08 16.82
CA LEU A 92 -15.99 17.96 16.24
C LEU A 92 -16.08 17.99 14.70
N THR A 93 -15.62 19.08 14.10
CA THR A 93 -15.44 19.22 12.65
C THR A 93 -14.07 18.70 12.22
N TYR A 94 -13.91 18.44 10.91
CA TYR A 94 -12.62 18.07 10.33
C TYR A 94 -11.54 19.11 10.61
N GLU A 95 -11.86 20.40 10.41
CA GLU A 95 -10.94 21.50 10.65
C GLU A 95 -10.46 21.54 12.11
N GLN A 96 -11.36 21.28 13.06
CA GLN A 96 -11.01 21.19 14.48
C GLN A 96 -10.04 20.03 14.77
N LEU A 97 -10.32 18.83 14.23
CA LEU A 97 -9.40 17.71 14.39
C LEU A 97 -8.03 17.98 13.77
N TRP A 98 -8.03 18.52 12.54
CA TRP A 98 -6.81 18.85 11.83
C TRP A 98 -5.98 19.86 12.61
N ARG A 99 -6.62 20.93 13.12
CA ARG A 99 -5.94 21.97 13.90
C ARG A 99 -5.29 21.41 15.17
N LYS A 100 -6.01 20.61 15.96
CA LYS A 100 -5.44 19.99 17.19
C LYS A 100 -4.24 19.10 16.89
N LYS A 101 -4.28 18.31 15.80
CA LYS A 101 -3.19 17.42 15.41
C LYS A 101 -1.88 18.17 15.10
N HIS A 102 -1.98 19.45 14.70
CA HIS A 102 -0.84 20.28 14.31
C HIS A 102 -0.44 21.31 15.38
N TYR A 103 -0.90 21.13 16.63
CA TYR A 103 -0.38 21.95 17.72
C TYR A 103 1.11 21.70 17.94
N HIS A 104 1.82 22.78 18.27
CA HIS A 104 3.13 22.67 18.87
C HIS A 104 3.02 22.55 20.40
N ALA A 105 4.12 22.21 21.06
CA ALA A 105 4.13 21.87 22.49
C ALA A 105 3.52 22.96 23.41
N ASP A 106 3.75 24.25 23.14
CA ASP A 106 3.19 25.32 23.98
C ASP A 106 1.67 25.50 23.77
N GLN A 107 1.20 25.41 22.52
CA GLN A 107 -0.23 25.37 22.20
C GLN A 107 -0.94 24.22 22.89
N GLU A 108 -0.35 23.02 22.84
CA GLU A 108 -0.90 21.84 23.51
C GLU A 108 -0.96 22.01 25.03
N TYR A 109 0.10 22.56 25.63
CA TYR A 109 0.12 22.91 27.05
C TYR A 109 -0.99 23.91 27.42
N CYS A 110 -1.09 25.02 26.68
CA CYS A 110 -2.09 26.06 26.93
C CYS A 110 -3.51 25.52 26.79
N PHE A 111 -3.77 24.78 25.70
CA PHE A 111 -5.05 24.12 25.47
C PHE A 111 -5.42 23.20 26.64
N ASN A 112 -4.57 22.22 26.98
CA ASN A 112 -4.85 21.27 28.05
C ASN A 112 -5.08 21.98 29.39
N LYS A 113 -4.26 22.99 29.70
CA LYS A 113 -4.37 23.74 30.95
C LYS A 113 -5.68 24.52 31.05
N ILE A 114 -6.09 25.20 29.99
CA ILE A 114 -7.36 25.95 29.92
C ILE A 114 -8.51 24.99 30.21
N TRP A 115 -8.60 23.90 29.47
CA TRP A 115 -9.74 23.01 29.60
C TRP A 115 -9.74 22.16 30.87
N ASP A 116 -8.58 21.88 31.46
CA ASP A 116 -8.47 21.35 32.82
C ASP A 116 -9.07 22.31 33.85
N ALA A 117 -8.86 23.62 33.68
CA ALA A 117 -9.44 24.64 34.56
C ALA A 117 -10.97 24.72 34.42
N VAL A 118 -11.50 24.64 33.20
CA VAL A 118 -12.94 24.60 32.94
C VAL A 118 -13.57 23.35 33.56
N GLY A 119 -12.91 22.19 33.44
CA GLY A 119 -13.35 20.95 34.08
C GLY A 119 -13.40 21.06 35.61
N LYS A 120 -12.30 21.52 36.22
CA LYS A 120 -12.22 21.75 37.68
C LYS A 120 -13.31 22.68 38.20
N TYR A 121 -13.57 23.78 37.49
CA TYR A 121 -14.60 24.75 37.86
C TYR A 121 -16.01 24.13 37.86
N ASN A 122 -16.32 23.29 36.86
CA ASN A 122 -17.63 22.63 36.76
C ASN A 122 -17.75 21.34 37.57
N GLY A 123 -16.71 20.96 38.33
CA GLY A 123 -16.68 19.69 39.07
C GLY A 123 -16.72 18.46 38.16
N ARG A 124 -16.28 18.59 36.90
CA ARG A 124 -16.28 17.53 35.89
C ARG A 124 -14.86 17.29 35.39
N GLN A 125 -14.48 16.05 35.16
CA GLN A 125 -13.26 15.75 34.44
C GLN A 125 -13.60 15.64 32.95
N TYR A 126 -13.34 16.70 32.19
CA TYR A 126 -13.56 16.64 30.74
C TYR A 126 -12.57 15.67 30.09
N GLN A 127 -13.11 14.67 29.40
CA GLN A 127 -12.31 13.70 28.66
C GLN A 127 -12.04 14.21 27.25
N ILE A 128 -11.33 15.32 27.13
CA ILE A 128 -11.09 16.00 25.85
C ILE A 128 -10.29 15.11 24.91
N GLY A 129 -9.26 14.44 25.42
CA GLY A 129 -8.49 13.47 24.64
C GLY A 129 -9.40 12.41 24.01
N VAL A 130 -10.30 11.83 24.82
CA VAL A 130 -11.25 10.80 24.36
C VAL A 130 -12.20 11.34 23.28
N LEU A 131 -12.69 12.58 23.43
CA LEU A 131 -13.56 13.21 22.43
C LEU A 131 -12.84 13.34 21.08
N PHE A 132 -11.62 13.88 21.08
CA PHE A 132 -10.83 14.05 19.86
C PHE A 132 -10.40 12.71 19.24
N ASP A 133 -9.98 11.75 20.06
CA ASP A 133 -9.58 10.42 19.60
C ASP A 133 -10.75 9.65 18.98
N THR A 134 -11.93 9.74 19.60
CA THR A 134 -13.15 9.09 19.09
C THR A 134 -13.59 9.69 17.77
N ALA A 135 -13.63 11.03 17.67
CA ALA A 135 -13.96 11.72 16.42
C ALA A 135 -12.93 11.46 15.32
N HIS A 136 -11.64 11.41 15.67
CA HIS A 136 -10.57 11.07 14.73
C HIS A 136 -10.71 9.64 14.20
N LYS A 137 -11.01 8.68 15.09
CA LYS A 137 -11.24 7.28 14.71
C LYS A 137 -12.43 7.15 13.75
N ASP A 138 -13.56 7.79 14.06
CA ASP A 138 -14.76 7.77 13.20
C ASP A 138 -14.48 8.39 11.82
N MET A 139 -13.78 9.52 11.78
CA MET A 139 -13.35 10.14 10.52
C MET A 139 -12.44 9.23 9.69
N MET A 140 -11.47 8.56 10.33
CA MET A 140 -10.58 7.63 9.65
C MET A 140 -11.32 6.40 9.12
N GLU A 141 -12.30 5.88 9.86
CA GLU A 141 -13.14 4.77 9.43
C GLU A 141 -13.98 5.14 8.19
N LYS A 142 -14.60 6.32 8.18
CA LYS A 142 -15.34 6.85 7.03
C LYS A 142 -14.45 7.05 5.81
N THR A 143 -13.28 7.66 6.00
CA THR A 143 -12.30 7.89 4.93
C THR A 143 -11.82 6.57 4.34
N ARG A 144 -11.43 5.62 5.21
CA ARG A 144 -11.01 4.29 4.79
C ARG A 144 -12.12 3.56 4.04
N THR A 145 -13.36 3.63 4.51
CA THR A 145 -14.50 3.02 3.82
C THR A 145 -14.71 3.62 2.43
N LYS A 146 -14.56 4.94 2.30
CA LYS A 146 -14.61 5.64 0.99
C LYS A 146 -13.57 5.08 0.02
N GLU A 147 -12.31 5.06 0.47
CA GLU A 147 -11.17 4.61 -0.34
C GLU A 147 -11.35 3.16 -0.76
N LYS A 148 -11.71 2.31 0.20
CA LYS A 148 -12.00 0.91 -0.04
C LYS A 148 -13.05 0.72 -1.14
N ILE A 149 -14.22 1.35 -1.00
CA ILE A 149 -15.29 1.22 -1.99
C ILE A 149 -14.84 1.77 -3.34
N THR A 150 -14.14 2.92 -3.36
CA THR A 150 -13.62 3.53 -4.59
C THR A 150 -12.71 2.56 -5.35
N THR A 151 -11.75 1.94 -4.66
CA THR A 151 -10.84 0.95 -5.26
C THR A 151 -11.63 -0.22 -5.84
N CYS A 152 -12.54 -0.84 -5.08
CA CYS A 152 -13.33 -1.96 -5.58
C CYS A 152 -14.20 -1.59 -6.79
N LEU A 153 -14.83 -0.42 -6.79
CA LEU A 153 -15.65 0.02 -7.93
C LEU A 153 -14.81 0.23 -9.19
N ASN A 154 -13.56 0.69 -9.05
CA ASN A 154 -12.66 0.87 -10.18
C ASN A 154 -12.05 -0.44 -10.68
N GLU A 155 -11.78 -1.41 -9.79
CA GLU A 155 -11.20 -2.69 -10.21
C GLU A 155 -12.22 -3.65 -10.83
N TYR A 156 -13.46 -3.67 -10.30
CA TYR A 156 -14.43 -4.70 -10.68
C TYR A 156 -15.61 -4.16 -11.49
N CYS A 157 -16.02 -2.91 -11.27
CA CYS A 157 -17.32 -2.43 -11.72
C CYS A 157 -17.27 -1.50 -12.94
N ASP A 158 -16.19 -1.51 -13.73
CA ASP A 158 -16.02 -0.61 -14.89
C ASP A 158 -17.19 -0.60 -15.87
N ARG A 159 -17.86 -1.75 -16.04
CA ARG A 159 -19.01 -1.90 -16.94
C ARG A 159 -20.38 -1.81 -16.24
N ALA A 160 -20.42 -1.54 -14.93
CA ALA A 160 -21.67 -1.45 -14.18
C ALA A 160 -22.49 -0.23 -14.57
N ASN A 161 -23.80 -0.42 -14.75
CA ASN A 161 -24.72 0.66 -15.14
C ASN A 161 -24.92 1.75 -14.08
N ASP A 162 -24.68 1.43 -12.81
CA ASP A 162 -24.86 2.31 -11.65
C ASP A 162 -23.54 2.73 -10.98
N LYS A 163 -22.37 2.42 -11.56
CA LYS A 163 -21.05 2.84 -11.05
C LYS A 163 -21.01 4.34 -10.77
N GLN A 164 -21.48 5.16 -11.72
CA GLN A 164 -21.45 6.62 -11.58
C GLN A 164 -22.32 7.11 -10.42
N LYS A 165 -23.45 6.44 -10.14
CA LYS A 165 -24.29 6.77 -8.98
C LYS A 165 -23.50 6.61 -7.68
N TYR A 166 -22.78 5.49 -7.53
CA TYR A 166 -21.94 5.27 -6.35
C TYR A 166 -20.76 6.24 -6.25
N LEU A 167 -20.09 6.55 -7.37
CA LEU A 167 -19.02 7.55 -7.38
C LEU A 167 -19.51 8.93 -6.95
N ASN A 168 -20.71 9.34 -7.41
CA ASN A 168 -21.31 10.60 -6.98
C ASN A 168 -21.61 10.61 -5.47
N LEU A 169 -22.10 9.50 -4.90
CA LEU A 169 -22.30 9.36 -3.45
C LEU A 169 -20.98 9.47 -2.67
N LEU A 170 -19.89 8.89 -3.19
CA LEU A 170 -18.56 8.97 -2.56
C LEU A 170 -17.96 10.38 -2.63
N ILE A 171 -18.18 11.10 -3.74
CA ILE A 171 -17.78 12.51 -3.88
C ILE A 171 -18.56 13.38 -2.89
N GLU A 172 -19.86 13.16 -2.76
CA GLU A 172 -20.68 13.90 -1.80
C GLU A 172 -20.26 13.61 -0.35
N MET A 173 -19.96 12.33 -0.03
CA MET A 173 -19.41 11.97 1.28
C MET A 173 -18.07 12.66 1.55
N GLN A 174 -17.20 12.81 0.54
CA GLN A 174 -15.95 13.57 0.68
C GLN A 174 -16.21 15.04 0.98
N ARG A 175 -17.15 15.68 0.28
CA ARG A 175 -17.53 17.08 0.54
C ARG A 175 -18.08 17.26 1.95
N GLN A 176 -18.86 16.30 2.44
CA GLN A 176 -19.36 16.30 3.82
C GLN A 176 -18.23 16.11 4.84
N LEU A 177 -17.26 15.23 4.57
CA LEU A 177 -16.06 15.08 5.40
C LEU A 177 -15.26 16.37 5.53
N GLU A 178 -15.22 17.20 4.50
CA GLU A 178 -14.49 18.47 4.53
C GLU A 178 -15.26 19.61 5.22
N ARG A 179 -16.60 19.59 5.20
CA ARG A 179 -17.43 20.75 5.57
C ARG A 179 -18.34 20.55 6.77
N SER A 180 -18.59 19.30 7.17
CA SER A 180 -19.61 18.97 8.17
C SER A 180 -19.01 18.50 9.48
N VAL A 181 -19.87 18.45 10.51
CA VAL A 181 -19.53 17.86 11.80
C VAL A 181 -19.50 16.34 11.66
N ILE A 182 -18.48 15.69 12.22
CA ILE A 182 -18.15 14.29 11.89
C ILE A 182 -19.31 13.33 12.13
N ASN A 183 -20.09 13.49 13.21
CA ASN A 183 -21.20 12.58 13.52
C ASN A 183 -22.38 12.66 12.54
N GLN A 184 -22.54 13.81 11.87
CA GLN A 184 -23.65 14.05 10.95
C GLN A 184 -23.40 13.37 9.62
N ILE A 185 -22.14 13.06 9.33
CA ILE A 185 -21.72 12.33 8.15
C ILE A 185 -22.11 10.86 8.36
N GLN A 186 -23.15 10.44 7.68
CA GLN A 186 -23.56 9.05 7.64
C GLN A 186 -23.09 8.45 6.32
N ILE A 187 -22.48 7.26 6.38
CA ILE A 187 -22.23 6.49 5.16
C ILE A 187 -23.61 6.20 4.54
N PRO A 188 -23.86 6.62 3.28
CA PRO A 188 -25.13 6.38 2.60
C PRO A 188 -25.54 4.90 2.67
N PRO A 189 -26.83 4.57 2.92
CA PRO A 189 -27.29 3.19 3.04
C PRO A 189 -26.88 2.30 1.85
N GLU A 190 -26.88 2.84 0.65
CA GLU A 190 -26.46 2.16 -0.57
C GLU A 190 -24.96 1.79 -0.54
N LEU A 191 -24.12 2.69 -0.02
CA LEU A 191 -22.69 2.41 0.17
C LEU A 191 -22.46 1.42 1.31
N LYS A 192 -23.24 1.50 2.40
CA LYS A 192 -23.19 0.53 3.51
C LYS A 192 -23.43 -0.92 3.05
N GLN A 193 -24.30 -1.13 2.06
CA GLN A 193 -24.55 -2.46 1.49
C GLN A 193 -23.33 -3.05 0.79
N LEU A 194 -22.45 -2.21 0.21
CA LEU A 194 -21.24 -2.66 -0.47
C LEU A 194 -20.10 -3.01 0.51
N VAL A 195 -20.09 -2.42 1.71
CA VAL A 195 -18.98 -2.56 2.68
C VAL A 195 -18.59 -4.03 2.92
N PRO A 196 -19.50 -4.98 3.24
CA PRO A 196 -19.11 -6.35 3.51
C PRO A 196 -18.46 -7.07 2.31
N LEU A 197 -18.85 -6.73 1.09
CA LEU A 197 -18.27 -7.31 -0.13
C LEU A 197 -16.89 -6.73 -0.39
N VAL A 198 -16.78 -5.40 -0.29
CA VAL A 198 -15.55 -4.65 -0.52
C VAL A 198 -14.47 -5.05 0.48
N GLU A 199 -14.83 -5.24 1.76
CA GLU A 199 -13.88 -5.67 2.79
C GLU A 199 -13.28 -7.05 2.52
N ARG A 200 -14.02 -7.93 1.86
CA ARG A 200 -13.53 -9.26 1.46
C ARG A 200 -12.67 -9.22 0.20
N LEU A 201 -12.97 -8.34 -0.76
CA LEU A 201 -12.29 -8.28 -2.07
C LEU A 201 -10.98 -7.48 -2.04
N ILE A 202 -10.90 -6.41 -1.27
CA ILE A 202 -9.73 -5.53 -1.25
C ILE A 202 -8.40 -6.21 -0.97
N PRO A 203 -8.30 -7.15 0.00
CA PRO A 203 -7.04 -7.83 0.26
C PRO A 203 -6.44 -8.51 -0.97
N PHE A 204 -7.27 -8.82 -1.98
CA PHE A 204 -6.88 -9.50 -3.20
C PHE A 204 -6.69 -8.55 -4.39
N SER A 205 -7.14 -7.29 -4.30
CA SER A 205 -7.14 -6.33 -5.43
C SER A 205 -5.76 -6.09 -6.06
N GLN A 206 -4.67 -6.31 -5.30
CA GLN A 206 -3.29 -6.14 -5.78
C GLN A 206 -2.65 -7.46 -6.21
N SER A 207 -3.33 -8.60 -6.07
CA SER A 207 -2.77 -9.89 -6.42
C SER A 207 -3.01 -10.21 -7.90
N ASN A 208 -1.92 -10.42 -8.64
CA ASN A 208 -1.96 -10.80 -10.06
C ASN A 208 -2.59 -12.18 -10.25
N ALA A 209 -2.24 -13.14 -9.38
CA ALA A 209 -2.86 -14.46 -9.32
C ALA A 209 -4.39 -14.36 -9.22
N TRP A 210 -4.89 -13.57 -8.27
CA TRP A 210 -6.33 -13.35 -8.11
C TRP A 210 -6.96 -12.69 -9.33
N LEU A 211 -6.40 -11.57 -9.81
CA LEU A 211 -6.99 -10.82 -10.93
C LEU A 211 -7.08 -11.69 -12.19
N ARG A 212 -6.04 -12.47 -12.49
CA ARG A 212 -6.06 -13.40 -13.62
C ARG A 212 -7.08 -14.52 -13.44
N PHE A 213 -7.16 -15.11 -12.25
CA PHE A 213 -8.15 -16.13 -11.94
C PHE A 213 -9.57 -15.58 -12.11
N TYR A 214 -9.83 -14.39 -11.58
CA TYR A 214 -11.11 -13.71 -11.68
C TYR A 214 -11.50 -13.44 -13.13
N LEU A 215 -10.62 -12.81 -13.93
CA LEU A 215 -10.89 -12.48 -15.32
C LEU A 215 -11.20 -13.73 -16.16
N LYS A 216 -10.42 -14.80 -15.99
CA LYS A 216 -10.66 -16.09 -16.66
C LYS A 216 -12.06 -16.65 -16.34
N ARG A 217 -12.45 -16.66 -15.06
CA ARG A 217 -13.77 -17.17 -14.63
C ARG A 217 -14.94 -16.30 -15.09
N VAL A 218 -14.73 -14.99 -15.20
CA VAL A 218 -15.75 -14.09 -15.73
C VAL A 218 -15.96 -14.34 -17.23
N GLN A 219 -14.87 -14.51 -17.99
CA GLN A 219 -14.91 -14.84 -19.43
C GLN A 219 -15.59 -16.19 -19.70
N GLU A 220 -15.23 -17.25 -18.94
CA GLU A 220 -15.84 -18.59 -19.06
C GLU A 220 -17.36 -18.60 -18.86
N GLN A 221 -17.89 -17.62 -18.12
CA GLN A 221 -19.30 -17.53 -17.76
C GLN A 221 -20.09 -16.53 -18.63
N ASP A 222 -19.42 -15.77 -19.50
CA ASP A 222 -20.04 -14.78 -20.40
C ASP A 222 -19.32 -14.78 -21.76
N PRO A 223 -19.58 -15.78 -22.62
CA PRO A 223 -18.86 -15.98 -23.88
C PRO A 223 -19.13 -14.87 -24.92
N ASP A 224 -20.19 -14.07 -24.76
CA ASP A 224 -20.49 -12.95 -25.63
C ASP A 224 -19.54 -11.75 -25.43
N ALA A 225 -18.68 -11.78 -24.41
CA ALA A 225 -17.66 -10.75 -24.16
C ALA A 225 -16.38 -10.88 -25.03
N GLU A 226 -16.20 -11.99 -25.76
CA GLU A 226 -15.00 -12.23 -26.60
C GLU A 226 -14.93 -11.36 -27.87
N GLN A 227 -16.01 -10.70 -28.29
CA GLN A 227 -16.02 -9.97 -29.56
C GLN A 227 -15.28 -8.61 -29.55
N SER A 228 -14.67 -8.17 -28.43
CA SER A 228 -14.01 -6.86 -28.36
C SER A 228 -12.49 -6.85 -28.15
N HIS A 229 -11.82 -7.99 -27.95
CA HIS A 229 -10.36 -8.00 -27.81
C HIS A 229 -9.76 -9.29 -28.37
N ASN A 230 -9.58 -9.30 -29.69
CA ASN A 230 -8.65 -10.21 -30.33
C ASN A 230 -7.51 -9.39 -30.93
N THR A 231 -6.44 -9.22 -30.15
CA THR A 231 -5.14 -8.82 -30.65
C THR A 231 -4.14 -9.85 -30.18
N ASP A 232 -3.87 -10.83 -31.05
CA ASP A 232 -2.68 -11.66 -31.01
C ASP A 232 -1.47 -10.72 -31.13
N GLU A 233 -0.91 -10.29 -30.00
CA GLU A 233 0.42 -9.69 -29.97
C GLU A 233 1.36 -10.61 -29.20
N HIS A 234 2.24 -11.24 -29.99
CA HIS A 234 3.45 -11.91 -29.57
C HIS A 234 4.33 -10.93 -28.76
N TRP A 235 4.33 -11.09 -27.43
CA TRP A 235 5.15 -10.30 -26.52
C TRP A 235 6.63 -10.70 -26.63
N ASP A 236 7.45 -9.88 -27.28
CA ASP A 236 8.90 -9.92 -27.18
C ASP A 236 9.36 -9.14 -25.92
N GLY A 237 10.14 -9.80 -25.08
CA GLY A 237 10.53 -9.35 -23.74
C GLY A 237 11.68 -8.36 -23.75
N SER A 238 11.44 -7.13 -24.19
CA SER A 238 12.43 -6.05 -24.16
C SER A 238 11.79 -4.71 -23.78
N LEU A 239 12.37 -4.06 -22.76
CA LEU A 239 12.05 -2.77 -22.12
C LEU A 239 11.21 -2.85 -20.83
N ILE A 240 11.93 -3.03 -19.72
CA ILE A 240 11.47 -2.69 -18.37
C ILE A 240 11.84 -1.21 -18.16
N ASP A 241 10.83 -0.35 -18.03
CA ASP A 241 10.94 0.92 -17.33
C ASP A 241 10.11 0.82 -16.05
N GLU A 242 10.72 1.17 -14.93
CA GLU A 242 10.24 0.91 -13.58
C GLU A 242 9.14 1.90 -13.17
N THR A 243 7.87 1.49 -13.15
CA THR A 243 6.85 2.12 -12.28
C THR A 243 5.75 1.13 -11.84
N PRO A 244 5.33 1.08 -10.56
CA PRO A 244 4.35 0.08 -10.06
C PRO A 244 2.87 0.41 -10.33
N ASN A 245 2.56 1.44 -11.12
CA ASN A 245 1.19 1.85 -11.39
C ASN A 245 0.95 1.80 -12.89
N ARG A 246 0.40 0.69 -13.39
CA ARG A 246 -0.46 0.59 -14.60
C ARG A 246 -0.65 -0.87 -15.01
N ILE A 247 -1.68 -1.53 -14.46
CA ILE A 247 -2.37 -2.60 -15.20
C ILE A 247 -3.67 -2.04 -15.84
N ALA A 248 -4.09 -0.82 -15.47
CA ALA A 248 -5.22 -0.13 -16.09
C ALA A 248 -4.88 0.76 -17.31
N ALA A 249 -3.69 0.67 -17.91
CA ALA A 249 -3.34 1.53 -19.06
C ALA A 249 -2.61 0.84 -20.24
N ALA A 250 -2.72 -0.48 -20.37
CA ALA A 250 -2.21 -1.19 -21.55
C ALA A 250 -3.27 -1.41 -22.65
N VAL A 251 -4.41 -0.71 -22.62
CA VAL A 251 -5.50 -0.85 -23.63
C VAL A 251 -6.00 0.49 -24.16
N ILE A 252 -5.14 1.50 -24.28
CA ILE A 252 -5.50 2.71 -25.04
C ILE A 252 -4.33 3.06 -25.97
N THR A 253 -4.17 2.28 -27.03
CA THR A 253 -3.67 2.83 -28.29
C THR A 253 -4.81 3.55 -28.99
N ALA A 254 -4.50 4.75 -29.48
CA ALA A 254 -5.42 5.63 -30.18
C ALA A 254 -5.99 4.96 -31.44
N ASP A 255 -7.24 5.30 -31.78
CA ASP A 255 -7.98 4.95 -33.00
C ASP A 255 -8.84 3.67 -33.06
N ALA A 256 -9.41 3.24 -31.94
CA ALA A 256 -10.67 2.49 -31.98
C ALA A 256 -11.71 3.15 -31.05
N GLN A 257 -12.79 3.70 -31.61
CA GLN A 257 -13.95 4.08 -30.80
C GLN A 257 -14.49 2.83 -30.10
N PRO A 258 -14.59 2.82 -28.76
CA PRO A 258 -15.19 1.69 -28.07
C PRO A 258 -16.70 1.74 -28.33
N VAL A 259 -17.20 0.74 -29.06
CA VAL A 259 -18.64 0.48 -29.12
C VAL A 259 -19.08 0.11 -27.70
N PRO A 260 -20.00 0.85 -27.07
CA PRO A 260 -20.40 0.57 -25.69
C PRO A 260 -21.27 -0.69 -25.66
N ILE A 261 -20.69 -1.81 -25.24
CA ILE A 261 -21.46 -2.98 -24.84
C ILE A 261 -21.95 -2.71 -23.42
N ASN A 262 -23.20 -2.26 -23.32
CA ASN A 262 -23.90 -2.08 -22.04
C ASN A 262 -24.08 -3.45 -21.39
N THR A 263 -23.27 -3.79 -20.38
CA THR A 263 -23.62 -4.91 -19.51
C THR A 263 -24.70 -4.42 -18.54
N ASN A 264 -25.87 -5.06 -18.53
CA ASN A 264 -27.02 -4.68 -17.68
C ASN A 264 -26.80 -4.91 -16.17
N TYR A 265 -25.60 -5.27 -15.74
CA TYR A 265 -25.30 -5.59 -14.34
C TYR A 265 -25.07 -4.33 -13.50
N THR A 266 -25.59 -4.37 -12.28
CA THR A 266 -25.32 -3.40 -11.22
C THR A 266 -23.99 -3.69 -10.52
N CYS A 267 -23.41 -2.69 -9.86
CA CYS A 267 -22.21 -2.86 -9.02
C CYS A 267 -22.41 -3.97 -7.98
N MET A 268 -23.60 -4.03 -7.37
CA MET A 268 -23.91 -5.05 -6.37
C MET A 268 -23.86 -6.46 -6.94
N GLU A 269 -24.42 -6.69 -8.13
CA GLU A 269 -24.40 -7.99 -8.81
C GLU A 269 -22.98 -8.38 -9.21
N ILE A 270 -22.20 -7.45 -9.75
CA ILE A 270 -20.81 -7.69 -10.13
C ILE A 270 -19.96 -8.05 -8.91
N LEU A 271 -20.04 -7.27 -7.83
CA LEU A 271 -19.28 -7.55 -6.60
C LEU A 271 -19.73 -8.86 -5.95
N THR A 272 -21.03 -9.18 -5.98
CA THR A 272 -21.54 -10.46 -5.49
C THR A 272 -21.00 -11.64 -6.30
N ARG A 273 -20.93 -11.50 -7.64
CA ARG A 273 -20.30 -12.50 -8.52
C ARG A 273 -18.81 -12.63 -8.24
N ALA A 274 -18.10 -11.51 -8.06
CA ALA A 274 -16.69 -11.50 -7.68
C ALA A 274 -16.44 -12.23 -6.36
N ILE A 275 -17.31 -12.06 -5.36
CA ILE A 275 -17.24 -12.82 -4.10
C ILE A 275 -17.41 -14.32 -4.32
N LYS A 276 -18.35 -14.76 -5.16
CA LYS A 276 -18.51 -16.20 -5.47
C LYS A 276 -17.26 -16.78 -6.14
N VAL A 277 -16.62 -16.00 -7.03
CA VAL A 277 -15.35 -16.39 -7.67
C VAL A 277 -14.21 -16.38 -6.64
N LEU A 278 -14.21 -15.44 -5.70
CA LEU A 278 -13.24 -15.39 -4.61
C LEU A 278 -13.35 -16.63 -3.72
N ASP A 279 -14.56 -17.08 -3.41
CA ASP A 279 -14.78 -18.32 -2.64
C ASP A 279 -14.22 -19.56 -3.37
N LEU A 280 -14.19 -19.56 -4.70
CA LEU A 280 -13.55 -20.62 -5.49
C LEU A 280 -12.03 -20.49 -5.43
N PHE A 281 -11.49 -19.29 -5.68
CA PHE A 281 -10.06 -19.01 -5.62
C PHE A 281 -9.48 -19.38 -4.25
N GLN A 282 -10.13 -18.99 -3.16
CA GLN A 282 -9.69 -19.30 -1.80
C GLN A 282 -9.67 -20.81 -1.54
N ARG A 283 -10.64 -21.58 -2.07
CA ARG A 283 -10.66 -23.04 -1.95
C ARG A 283 -9.53 -23.70 -2.75
N GLU A 284 -9.29 -23.25 -3.97
CA GLU A 284 -8.18 -23.74 -4.79
C GLU A 284 -6.83 -23.39 -4.15
N LEU A 285 -6.65 -22.16 -3.69
CA LEU A 285 -5.46 -21.71 -2.96
C LEU A 285 -5.23 -22.56 -1.71
N GLN A 286 -6.25 -22.78 -0.88
CA GLN A 286 -6.14 -23.62 0.31
C GLN A 286 -5.76 -25.05 -0.02
N THR A 287 -6.35 -25.62 -1.07
CA THR A 287 -6.05 -26.99 -1.52
C THR A 287 -4.59 -27.09 -1.93
N VAL A 288 -4.10 -26.14 -2.73
CA VAL A 288 -2.69 -26.09 -3.15
C VAL A 288 -1.75 -25.88 -1.97
N CYS A 289 -2.12 -25.05 -1.00
CA CYS A 289 -1.29 -24.78 0.16
C CYS A 289 -1.22 -25.96 1.14
N VAL A 290 -2.32 -26.68 1.36
CA VAL A 290 -2.36 -27.85 2.26
C VAL A 290 -1.72 -29.07 1.62
N GLN A 291 -1.94 -29.28 0.33
CA GLN A 291 -1.50 -30.47 -0.39
C GLN A 291 -0.25 -30.24 -1.23
N TRP A 292 0.49 -29.14 -0.98
CA TRP A 292 1.64 -28.69 -1.77
C TRP A 292 2.66 -29.81 -2.04
N ASN A 293 2.80 -30.76 -1.11
CA ASN A 293 3.75 -31.86 -1.17
C ASN A 293 3.27 -33.04 -2.05
N THR A 294 1.95 -33.24 -2.19
CA THR A 294 1.34 -34.41 -2.85
C THR A 294 0.66 -34.11 -4.17
N ILE A 295 0.48 -32.84 -4.53
CA ILE A 295 -0.10 -32.44 -5.83
C ILE A 295 0.99 -32.17 -6.88
N PRO A 296 0.65 -32.29 -8.18
CA PRO A 296 1.49 -31.81 -9.27
C PRO A 296 1.73 -30.30 -9.20
N ILE A 297 2.94 -29.86 -9.53
CA ILE A 297 3.29 -28.43 -9.56
C ILE A 297 2.42 -27.66 -10.55
N LEU A 298 1.90 -28.32 -11.60
CA LEU A 298 0.94 -27.72 -12.53
C LEU A 298 -0.22 -27.00 -11.80
N GLN A 299 -0.71 -27.53 -10.68
CA GLN A 299 -1.80 -26.88 -9.94
C GLN A 299 -1.35 -25.55 -9.31
N LEU A 300 -0.10 -25.49 -8.83
CA LEU A 300 0.49 -24.26 -8.32
C LEU A 300 0.74 -23.25 -9.45
N LEU A 301 1.25 -23.71 -10.60
CA LEU A 301 1.47 -22.86 -11.78
C LEU A 301 0.16 -22.31 -12.37
N ASN A 302 -0.93 -23.08 -12.29
CA ASN A 302 -2.25 -22.63 -12.71
C ASN A 302 -2.79 -21.49 -11.81
N LEU A 303 -2.46 -21.51 -10.51
CA LEU A 303 -2.81 -20.42 -9.59
C LEU A 303 -1.88 -19.20 -9.76
N PHE A 304 -0.60 -19.43 -10.05
CA PHE A 304 0.42 -18.38 -10.21
C PHE A 304 1.03 -18.42 -11.63
N PRO A 305 0.25 -18.12 -12.68
CA PRO A 305 0.71 -18.25 -14.06
C PRO A 305 1.79 -17.24 -14.43
N ASN A 306 1.87 -16.11 -13.73
CA ASN A 306 2.94 -15.12 -13.93
C ASN A 306 4.00 -15.24 -12.82
N LEU A 307 5.03 -16.03 -13.10
CA LEU A 307 6.11 -16.32 -12.16
C LEU A 307 6.92 -15.10 -11.73
N GLN A 308 6.89 -13.99 -12.48
CA GLN A 308 7.59 -12.76 -12.08
C GLN A 308 6.96 -12.11 -10.84
N PHE A 309 5.63 -12.20 -10.70
CA PHE A 309 4.88 -11.63 -9.59
C PHE A 309 4.53 -12.64 -8.49
N ALA A 310 4.83 -13.92 -8.68
CA ALA A 310 4.40 -14.98 -7.79
C ALA A 310 4.89 -14.81 -6.34
N GLU A 311 6.11 -14.30 -6.13
CA GLU A 311 6.62 -13.97 -4.79
C GLU A 311 5.81 -12.86 -4.12
N THR A 312 5.54 -11.78 -4.85
CA THR A 312 4.70 -10.67 -4.38
C THR A 312 3.29 -11.15 -4.06
N ASP A 313 2.71 -11.99 -4.92
CA ASP A 313 1.38 -12.57 -4.71
C ASP A 313 1.34 -13.44 -3.45
N ILE A 314 2.33 -14.32 -3.23
CA ILE A 314 2.41 -15.13 -2.00
C ILE A 314 2.51 -14.24 -0.77
N HIS A 315 3.27 -13.13 -0.81
CA HIS A 315 3.35 -12.20 0.31
C HIS A 315 2.04 -11.43 0.57
N LEU A 316 1.31 -11.06 -0.47
CA LEU A 316 -0.02 -10.46 -0.34
C LEU A 316 -1.04 -11.46 0.23
N LEU A 317 -0.95 -12.71 -0.19
CA LEU A 317 -1.89 -13.78 0.16
C LEU A 317 -1.51 -14.53 1.43
N LYS A 318 -0.35 -14.26 2.06
CA LYS A 318 0.18 -15.01 3.22
C LYS A 318 -0.79 -15.11 4.40
N ALA A 319 -1.69 -14.15 4.57
CA ALA A 319 -2.72 -14.20 5.62
C ALA A 319 -3.74 -15.33 5.43
N PHE A 320 -3.83 -15.86 4.20
CA PHE A 320 -4.74 -16.95 3.79
C PHE A 320 -4.00 -18.27 3.56
N ILE A 321 -2.69 -18.29 3.75
CA ILE A 321 -1.81 -19.44 3.55
C ILE A 321 -1.29 -19.89 4.92
N GLU A 322 -1.18 -21.20 5.13
CA GLU A 322 -0.53 -21.71 6.33
C GLU A 322 0.92 -21.24 6.39
N ALA A 323 1.35 -20.62 7.50
CA ALA A 323 2.67 -20.01 7.59
C ALA A 323 3.82 -21.00 7.32
N THR A 324 3.60 -22.30 7.60
CA THR A 324 4.52 -23.40 7.33
C THR A 324 4.65 -23.70 5.83
N ALA A 325 3.59 -23.49 5.03
CA ALA A 325 3.58 -23.76 3.59
C ALA A 325 4.36 -22.71 2.78
N VAL A 326 4.39 -21.45 3.25
CA VAL A 326 4.94 -20.30 2.52
C VAL A 326 6.38 -20.54 2.00
N PRO A 327 7.36 -21.00 2.81
CA PRO A 327 8.71 -21.22 2.33
C PRO A 327 8.80 -22.28 1.22
N TYR A 328 7.99 -23.34 1.31
CA TYR A 328 7.96 -24.39 0.30
C TYR A 328 7.41 -23.89 -1.03
N LEU A 329 6.31 -23.14 -0.98
CA LEU A 329 5.70 -22.54 -2.17
C LEU A 329 6.65 -21.56 -2.85
N LEU A 330 7.32 -20.69 -2.09
CA LEU A 330 8.32 -19.75 -2.61
C LEU A 330 9.50 -20.48 -3.25
N ALA A 331 9.99 -21.55 -2.63
CA ALA A 331 11.09 -22.34 -3.19
C ALA A 331 10.70 -22.99 -4.54
N ILE A 332 9.51 -23.59 -4.63
CA ILE A 332 9.01 -24.19 -5.87
C ILE A 332 8.81 -23.11 -6.94
N LEU A 333 8.17 -22.00 -6.62
CA LEU A 333 7.93 -20.90 -7.57
C LEU A 333 9.23 -20.26 -8.05
N ASN A 334 10.22 -20.07 -7.16
CA ASN A 334 11.53 -19.53 -7.53
C ASN A 334 12.32 -20.50 -8.44
N PHE A 335 12.25 -21.81 -8.15
CA PHE A 335 12.79 -22.82 -9.06
C PHE A 335 12.17 -22.67 -10.46
N TRP A 336 10.85 -22.56 -10.56
CA TRP A 336 10.16 -22.43 -11.84
C TRP A 336 10.49 -21.13 -12.56
N LYS A 337 10.58 -20.02 -11.83
CA LYS A 337 11.00 -18.72 -12.36
C LYS A 337 12.39 -18.78 -12.99
N GLN A 338 13.29 -19.59 -12.42
CA GLN A 338 14.68 -19.72 -12.86
C GLN A 338 14.96 -21.00 -13.66
N ARG A 339 13.93 -21.79 -14.02
CA ARG A 339 14.09 -23.16 -14.52
C ARG A 339 15.03 -23.25 -15.71
N SER A 340 14.87 -22.38 -16.71
CA SER A 340 15.74 -22.36 -17.90
C SER A 340 17.20 -22.08 -17.54
N TYR A 341 17.45 -21.06 -16.70
CA TYR A 341 18.81 -20.75 -16.22
C TYR A 341 19.42 -21.95 -15.48
N LEU A 342 18.66 -22.57 -14.56
CA LEU A 342 19.13 -23.73 -13.80
C LEU A 342 19.42 -24.94 -14.72
N GLN A 343 18.59 -25.16 -15.74
CA GLN A 343 18.84 -26.19 -16.74
C GLN A 343 20.13 -25.92 -17.53
N HIS A 344 20.40 -24.67 -17.92
CA HIS A 344 21.67 -24.31 -18.56
C HIS A 344 22.87 -24.53 -17.65
N VAL A 345 22.77 -24.16 -16.37
CA VAL A 345 23.82 -24.47 -15.38
C VAL A 345 24.09 -25.98 -15.33
N CYS A 346 23.04 -26.80 -15.23
CA CYS A 346 23.15 -28.26 -15.13
C CYS A 346 23.74 -28.90 -16.39
N HIS A 347 23.29 -28.50 -17.58
CA HIS A 347 23.86 -28.99 -18.83
C HIS A 347 25.30 -28.51 -19.04
N GLY A 348 25.60 -27.27 -18.66
CA GLY A 348 26.91 -26.67 -18.81
C GLY A 348 27.99 -27.37 -18.00
N ILE A 349 27.74 -27.61 -16.71
CA ILE A 349 28.68 -28.35 -15.87
C ILE A 349 28.86 -29.79 -16.35
N LYS A 350 27.78 -30.47 -16.77
CA LYS A 350 27.87 -31.82 -17.35
C LYS A 350 28.73 -31.84 -18.61
N ASN A 351 28.51 -30.91 -19.52
CA ASN A 351 29.28 -30.80 -20.76
C ASN A 351 30.76 -30.50 -20.46
N LEU A 352 31.04 -29.62 -19.50
CA LEU A 352 32.41 -29.28 -19.10
C LEU A 352 33.14 -30.48 -18.49
N LEU A 353 32.49 -31.22 -17.60
CA LEU A 353 33.06 -32.43 -16.99
C LEU A 353 33.35 -33.51 -18.05
N ASN A 354 32.42 -33.71 -18.98
CA ASN A 354 32.59 -34.63 -20.11
C ASN A 354 33.77 -34.22 -21.00
N TYR A 355 33.91 -32.93 -21.30
CA TYR A 355 35.01 -32.40 -22.12
C TYR A 355 36.37 -32.61 -21.43
N LEU A 356 36.46 -32.29 -20.14
CA LEU A 356 37.70 -32.43 -19.37
C LEU A 356 38.06 -33.91 -19.08
N LYS A 357 37.16 -34.87 -19.39
CA LYS A 357 37.31 -36.29 -19.05
C LYS A 357 37.61 -36.52 -17.56
N VAL A 358 37.15 -35.61 -16.71
CA VAL A 358 37.34 -35.69 -15.26
C VAL A 358 36.23 -36.57 -14.70
N SER A 359 36.61 -37.76 -14.23
CA SER A 359 35.79 -38.52 -13.28
C SER A 359 35.88 -37.81 -11.93
N LEU A 360 34.74 -37.40 -11.37
CA LEU A 360 34.66 -36.71 -10.09
C LEU A 360 34.87 -37.67 -8.89
N ASP A 361 35.89 -38.53 -8.89
CA ASP A 361 36.24 -39.34 -7.71
C ASP A 361 36.74 -38.37 -6.62
N GLU A 362 36.04 -38.10 -5.51
CA GLU A 362 35.76 -39.00 -4.38
C GLU A 362 34.31 -38.85 -3.80
N ASN A 363 33.42 -38.06 -4.42
CA ASN A 363 31.97 -38.01 -4.11
C ASN A 363 31.09 -37.60 -5.34
N PRO A 364 31.24 -38.26 -6.51
CA PRO A 364 30.65 -37.84 -7.78
C PRO A 364 29.14 -38.05 -7.89
N GLY A 365 28.63 -39.14 -7.29
CA GLY A 365 27.23 -39.56 -7.44
C GLY A 365 26.28 -38.46 -6.99
N VAL A 366 26.54 -37.84 -5.84
CA VAL A 366 25.61 -36.88 -5.23
C VAL A 366 25.45 -35.59 -6.04
N VAL A 367 26.53 -35.05 -6.63
CA VAL A 367 26.46 -33.81 -7.43
C VAL A 367 25.77 -34.10 -8.76
N ILE A 368 26.19 -35.16 -9.47
CA ILE A 368 25.62 -35.51 -10.78
C ILE A 368 24.15 -35.94 -10.63
N GLU A 369 23.82 -36.77 -9.64
CA GLU A 369 22.44 -37.16 -9.32
C GLU A 369 21.57 -35.96 -8.92
N SER A 370 22.13 -34.97 -8.21
CA SER A 370 21.40 -33.73 -7.89
C SER A 370 21.07 -32.93 -9.14
N LEU A 371 21.98 -32.87 -10.12
CA LEU A 371 21.77 -32.16 -11.38
C LEU A 371 20.80 -32.91 -12.29
N ASP A 372 20.92 -34.25 -12.37
CA ASP A 372 19.97 -35.12 -13.08
C ASP A 372 18.56 -34.99 -12.52
N GLY A 373 18.40 -35.07 -11.20
CA GLY A 373 17.11 -34.89 -10.55
C GLY A 373 16.45 -33.57 -10.95
N LEU A 374 17.21 -32.47 -10.94
CA LEU A 374 16.71 -31.14 -11.31
C LEU A 374 16.28 -31.03 -12.78
N LEU A 375 16.99 -31.69 -13.70
CA LEU A 375 16.64 -31.73 -15.12
C LEU A 375 15.36 -32.52 -15.41
N THR A 376 15.03 -33.52 -14.58
CA THR A 376 13.82 -34.35 -14.74
C THR A 376 12.53 -33.68 -14.26
N ILE A 377 12.62 -32.59 -13.48
CA ILE A 377 11.46 -31.89 -12.96
C ILE A 377 10.64 -31.31 -14.12
N ASN A 378 9.34 -31.64 -14.12
CA ASN A 378 8.33 -31.16 -15.05
C ASN A 378 7.04 -30.79 -14.30
N GLU A 379 6.02 -30.31 -15.01
CA GLU A 379 4.76 -29.84 -14.42
C GLU A 379 3.99 -30.93 -13.65
N GLN A 380 4.20 -32.21 -14.00
CA GLN A 380 3.57 -33.36 -13.36
C GLN A 380 4.34 -33.86 -12.13
N THR A 381 5.53 -33.30 -11.87
CA THR A 381 6.31 -33.62 -10.69
C THR A 381 5.58 -33.16 -9.44
N LEU A 382 5.60 -33.96 -8.38
CA LEU A 382 4.98 -33.60 -7.11
C LEU A 382 5.78 -32.48 -6.42
N GLY A 383 5.09 -31.59 -5.70
CA GLY A 383 5.76 -30.43 -5.09
C GLY A 383 6.85 -30.81 -4.07
N GLN A 384 6.68 -31.90 -3.31
CA GLN A 384 7.74 -32.40 -2.41
C GLN A 384 9.01 -32.76 -3.18
N ALA A 385 8.87 -33.54 -4.26
CA ALA A 385 10.00 -33.98 -5.06
C ALA A 385 10.72 -32.79 -5.72
N CYS A 386 9.96 -31.79 -6.19
CA CYS A 386 10.53 -30.55 -6.71
C CYS A 386 11.30 -29.78 -5.65
N TYR A 387 10.71 -29.60 -4.48
CA TYR A 387 11.35 -28.91 -3.36
C TYR A 387 12.65 -29.62 -2.95
N ASP A 388 12.61 -30.94 -2.76
CA ASP A 388 13.78 -31.72 -2.32
C ASP A 388 14.91 -31.67 -3.35
N CYS A 389 14.59 -31.78 -4.65
CA CYS A 389 15.58 -31.65 -5.71
C CYS A 389 16.18 -30.25 -5.77
N TYR A 390 15.37 -29.21 -5.60
CA TYR A 390 15.84 -27.83 -5.60
C TYR A 390 16.70 -27.51 -4.37
N GLN A 391 16.32 -27.97 -3.18
CA GLN A 391 17.13 -27.83 -1.96
C GLN A 391 18.46 -28.59 -2.06
N ARG A 392 18.45 -29.78 -2.67
CA ARG A 392 19.68 -30.53 -2.93
C ARG A 392 20.60 -29.75 -3.89
N TYR A 393 20.05 -29.13 -4.93
CA TYR A 393 20.82 -28.26 -5.82
C TYR A 393 21.41 -27.05 -5.08
N ILE A 394 20.63 -26.39 -4.22
CA ILE A 394 21.12 -25.23 -3.45
C ILE A 394 22.31 -25.64 -2.59
N THR A 395 22.12 -26.65 -1.74
CA THR A 395 23.14 -27.12 -0.78
C THR A 395 24.38 -27.74 -1.45
N THR A 396 24.20 -28.39 -2.59
CA THR A 396 25.27 -29.11 -3.28
C THR A 396 26.01 -28.26 -4.30
N CYS A 397 25.33 -27.29 -4.92
CA CYS A 397 25.87 -26.44 -5.98
C CYS A 397 25.82 -24.95 -5.61
N ALA A 398 24.63 -24.37 -5.48
CA ALA A 398 24.50 -22.91 -5.39
C ALA A 398 25.25 -22.29 -4.19
N ASP A 399 25.26 -22.96 -3.04
CA ASP A 399 25.95 -22.50 -1.83
C ASP A 399 27.46 -22.72 -1.86
N LYS A 400 27.93 -23.69 -2.65
CA LYS A 400 29.36 -24.06 -2.72
C LYS A 400 30.13 -23.27 -3.76
N TYR A 401 29.46 -22.83 -4.82
CA TYR A 401 30.10 -22.16 -5.96
C TYR A 401 29.69 -20.69 -6.03
N LYS A 402 30.64 -19.84 -6.40
CA LYS A 402 30.37 -18.40 -6.56
C LYS A 402 29.40 -18.18 -7.74
N PRO A 403 28.57 -17.12 -7.72
CA PRO A 403 27.65 -16.82 -8.81
C PRO A 403 28.32 -16.75 -10.19
N GLN A 404 29.54 -16.22 -10.28
CA GLN A 404 30.30 -16.14 -11.52
C GLN A 404 30.61 -17.52 -12.12
N SER A 405 30.84 -18.53 -11.27
CA SER A 405 31.05 -19.91 -11.70
C SER A 405 29.76 -20.51 -12.29
N LEU A 406 28.62 -20.24 -11.66
CA LEU A 406 27.31 -20.69 -12.16
C LEU A 406 26.98 -20.03 -13.51
N THR A 407 27.25 -18.73 -13.64
CA THR A 407 27.08 -18.00 -14.91
C THR A 407 27.96 -18.58 -16.00
N LEU A 408 29.23 -18.87 -15.70
CA LEU A 408 30.15 -19.51 -16.65
C LEU A 408 29.59 -20.87 -17.12
N TRP A 409 29.10 -21.70 -16.21
CA TRP A 409 28.50 -22.99 -16.58
C TRP A 409 27.25 -22.81 -17.45
N SER A 410 26.37 -21.89 -17.08
CA SER A 410 25.20 -21.55 -17.90
C SER A 410 25.59 -21.16 -19.33
N HIS A 411 26.56 -20.23 -19.49
CA HIS A 411 27.04 -19.82 -20.81
C HIS A 411 27.75 -20.94 -21.57
N TYR A 412 28.48 -21.82 -20.87
CA TYR A 412 29.13 -22.97 -21.48
C TYR A 412 28.10 -23.93 -22.10
N SER A 413 26.93 -24.10 -21.48
CA SER A 413 25.84 -24.89 -22.06
C SER A 413 25.36 -24.32 -23.39
N VAL A 414 25.26 -23.00 -23.49
CA VAL A 414 24.73 -22.31 -24.69
C VAL A 414 25.81 -22.20 -25.77
N SER A 415 27.08 -22.14 -25.38
CA SER A 415 28.21 -21.91 -26.29
C SER A 415 28.87 -23.21 -26.79
N ARG A 416 28.36 -24.38 -26.40
CA ARG A 416 28.99 -25.68 -26.69
C ARG A 416 29.26 -25.87 -28.18
N ASP A 417 28.27 -25.62 -29.03
CA ASP A 417 28.41 -25.85 -30.47
C ASP A 417 29.46 -24.94 -31.10
N VAL A 418 29.55 -23.69 -30.61
CA VAL A 418 30.58 -22.73 -31.03
C VAL A 418 31.96 -23.19 -30.57
N ILE A 419 32.08 -23.65 -29.32
CA ILE A 419 33.34 -24.17 -28.78
C ILE A 419 33.78 -25.42 -29.56
N ASP A 420 32.87 -26.36 -29.80
CA ASP A 420 33.12 -27.59 -30.57
C ASP A 420 33.50 -27.26 -32.02
N PHE A 421 32.87 -26.25 -32.63
CA PHE A 421 33.23 -25.74 -33.96
C PHE A 421 34.64 -25.14 -33.97
N LEU A 422 34.96 -24.25 -33.03
CA LEU A 422 36.28 -23.62 -32.93
C LEU A 422 37.41 -24.64 -32.73
N HIS A 423 37.16 -25.73 -32.01
CA HIS A 423 38.14 -26.80 -31.81
C HIS A 423 38.29 -27.74 -33.02
N LYS A 424 37.28 -27.80 -33.90
CA LYS A 424 37.32 -28.63 -35.12
C LYS A 424 37.91 -27.91 -36.32
N ILE A 425 37.98 -26.57 -36.28
CA ILE A 425 38.63 -25.77 -37.32
C ILE A 425 40.11 -26.14 -37.40
N SER A 426 40.54 -26.59 -38.57
CA SER A 426 41.94 -26.73 -38.93
C SER A 426 42.57 -25.36 -39.23
N ALA A 427 43.90 -25.27 -39.18
CA ALA A 427 44.61 -24.03 -39.55
C ALA A 427 44.26 -23.56 -40.97
N THR A 428 44.04 -24.48 -41.90
CA THR A 428 43.65 -24.18 -43.28
C THR A 428 42.22 -23.63 -43.35
N GLU A 429 41.28 -24.22 -42.63
CA GLU A 429 39.90 -23.71 -42.56
C GLU A 429 39.82 -22.35 -41.88
N MET A 430 40.68 -22.09 -40.89
CA MET A 430 40.77 -20.77 -40.25
C MET A 430 41.28 -19.71 -41.23
N VAL A 431 42.30 -20.04 -42.03
CA VAL A 431 42.79 -19.15 -43.09
C VAL A 431 41.71 -18.90 -44.15
N ASN A 432 40.99 -19.94 -44.58
CA ASN A 432 39.89 -19.80 -45.54
C ASN A 432 38.72 -18.97 -44.98
N LEU A 433 38.41 -19.11 -43.68
CA LEU A 433 37.40 -18.29 -43.00
C LEU A 433 37.85 -16.83 -42.89
N LEU A 434 39.12 -16.57 -42.58
CA LEU A 434 39.68 -15.21 -42.56
C LEU A 434 39.72 -14.59 -43.96
N GLU A 435 40.06 -15.37 -44.98
CA GLU A 435 40.04 -14.93 -46.38
C GLU A 435 38.61 -14.63 -46.84
N ALA A 436 37.63 -15.48 -46.52
CA ALA A 436 36.23 -15.22 -46.82
C ALA A 436 35.64 -14.00 -46.08
N VAL A 437 36.08 -13.73 -44.84
CA VAL A 437 35.68 -12.52 -44.10
C VAL A 437 36.33 -11.27 -44.67
N ASN A 438 37.61 -11.34 -45.06
CA ASN A 438 38.29 -10.24 -45.74
C ASN A 438 37.68 -9.96 -47.12
N ASP A 439 37.34 -11.00 -47.89
CA ASP A 439 36.65 -10.88 -49.17
C ASP A 439 35.25 -10.27 -48.99
N TRP A 440 34.57 -10.58 -47.88
CA TRP A 440 33.31 -9.94 -47.52
C TRP A 440 33.47 -8.45 -47.19
N ASP A 441 34.50 -8.07 -46.45
CA ASP A 441 34.85 -6.67 -46.19
C ASP A 441 35.23 -5.94 -47.50
N ASP A 442 35.94 -6.61 -48.42
CA ASP A 442 36.28 -6.06 -49.73
C ASP A 442 35.05 -5.92 -50.65
N THR A 443 34.03 -6.80 -50.54
CA THR A 443 32.73 -6.57 -51.20
C THR A 443 31.93 -5.41 -50.60
N LEU A 444 32.08 -5.11 -49.30
CA LEU A 444 31.47 -3.94 -48.67
C LEU A 444 32.21 -2.62 -49.01
N ILE A 445 33.51 -2.69 -49.26
CA ILE A 445 34.32 -1.54 -49.69
C ILE A 445 34.16 -1.27 -51.20
N SER A 446 33.99 -2.31 -52.02
CA SER A 446 33.79 -2.18 -53.48
C SER A 446 32.37 -1.79 -53.91
N THR A 447 31.40 -1.76 -52.98
CA THR A 447 30.02 -1.29 -53.25
C THR A 447 29.84 0.23 -53.13
N ARG A 448 30.92 1.00 -52.89
CA ARG A 448 30.95 2.44 -53.16
C ARG A 448 31.75 2.76 -54.42
N THR A 449 31.13 2.54 -55.58
CA THR A 449 31.39 3.31 -56.81
C THR A 449 30.14 3.40 -57.65
#